data_AF-A0A3P2RL54-F1
#
_entry.id   AF-A0A3P2RL54-F1
#
_cell.length_a   1.000
_cell.length_b   1.000
_cell.length_c   1.000
_cell.angle_alpha   90.00
_cell.angle_beta   90.00
_cell.angle_gamma   90.00
#
_symmetry.space_group_name_H-M   'P 1'
#
loop_
_entity.id
_entity.type
_entity.pdbx_description
1 polymer ?
#
loop_
_entity_poly.entity_id
_entity_poly.type
_entity_poly.pdbx_seq_one_letter_code
_entity_poly.pdbx_strand_id
1 'polypeptide(L)'
;MRWVLLILIGGLVISGPLAFMNVKSVSYQNKAVCQQLKGFEEKLDKAQTGSLAYNPALGGYIQAFIKSYLTQSGNSEDFSKWQNSLKGYFANDFDVSKLSNMDNWKTQQLISADVVALYVQDDTKIAQIKVTYKVKTKETVEKPKHDKNDKKNQKNQKDQKKPEKPKVHETWVTKTEFYNVPYQAQDNKFTVVAMPFVSPERSSTGHISKSLIRNAKQQTNMDNSQVDSVMKFTTKFLNKYVSSSGKEMSFIMADPVGLNGAYRVKSIEDTHVSGSVSKPRISGTIMLEQLNTGVVHSEQFDLALKKQDNTYFVSKFNH
;
A
#
# COMPACT_ATOMS: atom_id res chain seq x y z
N MET A 1 24.99 50.04 26.98
CA MET A 1 26.02 49.60 25.99
C MET A 1 26.35 48.16 26.33
N ARG A 2 25.65 47.18 25.78
CA ARG A 2 25.74 46.56 24.45
C ARG A 2 27.11 45.91 24.09
N TRP A 3 27.12 44.57 24.20
CA TRP A 3 27.70 43.54 23.31
C TRP A 3 29.21 43.30 23.50
N VAL A 4 29.65 42.05 23.72
CA VAL A 4 29.96 41.09 22.64
C VAL A 4 29.51 39.66 22.96
N LEU A 5 28.82 39.07 21.99
CA LEU A 5 28.43 37.68 21.90
C LEU A 5 29.46 36.96 21.01
N LEU A 6 30.12 35.94 21.55
CA LEU A 6 30.78 34.87 20.81
C LEU A 6 30.34 33.58 21.51
N ILE A 7 29.79 32.63 20.76
CA ILE A 7 30.20 31.22 20.75
C ILE A 7 29.36 30.49 19.71
N LEU A 8 30.08 29.99 18.72
CA LEU A 8 29.70 28.93 17.80
C LEU A 8 29.85 27.58 18.52
N ILE A 9 28.82 26.75 18.35
CA ILE A 9 28.84 25.28 18.20
C ILE A 9 29.26 24.44 19.42
N GLY A 10 28.30 23.64 19.90
CA GLY A 10 28.54 22.39 20.62
C GLY A 10 27.51 22.12 21.72
N GLY A 11 26.56 21.21 21.49
CA GLY A 11 25.60 20.84 22.53
C GLY A 11 24.59 19.79 22.11
N LEU A 12 25.01 18.53 22.15
CA LEU A 12 24.15 17.36 22.29
C LEU A 12 23.57 17.35 23.73
N VAL A 13 22.25 17.16 23.84
CA VAL A 13 21.49 16.54 24.95
C VAL A 13 21.32 17.32 26.29
N ILE A 14 20.07 17.22 26.79
CA ILE A 14 19.55 17.32 28.16
C ILE A 14 19.09 18.71 28.65
N SER A 15 17.76 18.91 28.66
CA SER A 15 17.01 19.24 29.89
C SER A 15 15.49 19.29 29.63
N GLY A 16 14.77 18.24 30.03
CA GLY A 16 13.50 18.46 30.77
C GLY A 16 13.86 18.81 32.23
N PRO A 17 12.96 19.31 33.10
CA PRO A 17 11.57 18.84 33.21
C PRO A 17 10.55 19.84 33.82
N LEU A 18 9.41 20.16 33.18
CA LEU A 18 8.24 20.69 33.93
C LEU A 18 6.92 20.41 33.19
N ALA A 19 6.25 19.31 33.54
CA ALA A 19 4.79 19.22 33.75
C ALA A 19 4.38 17.75 34.01
N PHE A 20 4.70 17.23 35.19
CA PHE A 20 4.03 16.07 35.78
C PHE A 20 3.54 16.45 37.18
N MET A 21 2.44 15.83 37.60
CA MET A 21 1.61 15.96 38.83
C MET A 21 0.37 16.83 38.59
N ASN A 22 -0.87 16.31 38.62
CA ASN A 22 -1.47 15.34 39.55
C ASN A 22 -2.54 14.48 38.85
N VAL A 23 -2.59 13.15 39.08
CA VAL A 23 -3.83 12.37 39.35
C VAL A 23 -3.41 11.00 39.92
N LYS A 24 -3.64 10.75 41.22
CA LYS A 24 -3.40 9.44 41.88
C LYS A 24 -4.70 8.73 42.31
N SER A 25 -5.84 8.99 41.66
CA SER A 25 -7.15 8.41 42.03
C SER A 25 -7.83 7.53 40.97
N VAL A 26 -7.13 7.07 39.92
CA VAL A 26 -7.76 6.32 38.79
C VAL A 26 -7.26 4.87 38.68
N SER A 27 -6.96 4.19 39.79
CA SER A 27 -6.55 2.76 39.75
C SER A 27 -7.71 1.77 39.93
N TYR A 28 -8.91 2.21 40.33
CA TYR A 28 -10.07 1.33 40.53
C TYR A 28 -11.11 1.34 39.38
N GLN A 29 -10.95 2.18 38.35
CA GLN A 29 -11.84 2.19 37.17
C GLN A 29 -11.34 1.33 35.98
N ASN A 30 -10.15 0.74 36.08
CA ASN A 30 -9.51 0.06 34.94
C ASN A 30 -10.15 -1.26 34.50
N LYS A 31 -10.99 -1.90 35.33
CA LYS A 31 -11.64 -3.17 34.92
C LYS A 31 -12.82 -2.93 33.96
N ALA A 32 -13.58 -1.85 34.18
CA ALA A 32 -14.67 -1.44 33.30
C ALA A 32 -14.13 -0.86 31.98
N VAL A 33 -13.04 -0.08 32.04
CA VAL A 33 -12.35 0.46 30.87
C VAL A 33 -11.74 -0.66 30.01
N CYS A 34 -11.15 -1.71 30.62
CA CYS A 34 -10.67 -2.87 29.86
C CYS A 34 -11.79 -3.73 29.26
N GLN A 35 -12.97 -3.83 29.92
CA GLN A 35 -14.14 -4.51 29.34
C GLN A 35 -14.77 -3.71 28.21
N GLN A 36 -14.80 -2.38 28.33
CA GLN A 36 -15.21 -1.49 27.25
C GLN A 36 -14.23 -1.56 26.08
N LEU A 37 -12.91 -1.61 26.29
CA LEU A 37 -11.90 -1.77 25.23
C LEU A 37 -12.10 -3.05 24.40
N LYS A 38 -12.37 -4.20 25.04
CA LYS A 38 -12.69 -5.44 24.33
C LYS A 38 -14.01 -5.35 23.56
N GLY A 39 -15.02 -4.70 24.16
CA GLY A 39 -16.29 -4.42 23.47
C GLY A 39 -16.17 -3.38 22.34
N PHE A 40 -15.15 -2.52 22.38
CA PHE A 40 -14.82 -1.56 21.33
C PHE A 40 -14.07 -2.22 20.18
N GLU A 41 -13.11 -3.13 20.45
CA GLU A 41 -12.46 -3.94 19.42
C GLU A 41 -13.47 -4.78 18.63
N GLU A 42 -14.41 -5.46 19.31
CA GLU A 42 -15.46 -6.24 18.65
C GLU A 42 -16.48 -5.38 17.86
N LYS A 43 -16.71 -4.13 18.30
CA LYS A 43 -17.57 -3.17 17.58
C LYS A 43 -16.84 -2.50 16.41
N LEU A 44 -15.53 -2.27 16.52
CA LEU A 44 -14.67 -1.78 15.43
C LEU A 44 -14.57 -2.83 14.32
N ASP A 45 -14.36 -4.10 14.66
CA ASP A 45 -14.34 -5.19 13.67
C ASP A 45 -15.70 -5.35 12.96
N LYS A 46 -16.82 -5.15 13.67
CA LYS A 46 -18.16 -5.12 13.06
C LYS A 46 -18.47 -3.82 12.28
N ALA A 47 -17.86 -2.69 12.61
CA ALA A 47 -18.03 -1.42 11.90
C ALA A 47 -17.16 -1.31 10.64
N GLN A 48 -16.00 -2.00 10.60
CA GLN A 48 -15.06 -1.94 9.48
C GLN A 48 -15.51 -2.71 8.23
N THR A 49 -16.51 -3.58 8.33
CA THR A 49 -17.01 -4.36 7.18
C THR A 49 -18.14 -3.67 6.38
N GLY A 50 -18.64 -2.49 6.82
CA GLY A 50 -19.76 -1.81 6.15
C GLY A 50 -19.51 -0.39 5.58
N SER A 51 -18.48 0.35 6.03
CA SER A 51 -18.34 1.80 5.67
C SER A 51 -16.92 2.28 5.32
N LEU A 52 -15.96 1.35 5.17
CA LEU A 52 -14.57 1.58 4.77
C LEU A 52 -14.22 0.97 3.40
N ALA A 53 -15.22 0.54 2.63
CA ALA A 53 -14.98 -0.06 1.32
C ALA A 53 -14.30 0.95 0.39
N TYR A 54 -13.06 0.65 0.01
CA TYR A 54 -12.41 1.35 -1.10
C TYR A 54 -13.30 1.23 -2.33
N ASN A 55 -13.55 2.36 -2.99
CA ASN A 55 -14.19 2.37 -4.30
C ASN A 55 -13.34 3.23 -5.26
N PRO A 56 -13.40 2.97 -6.58
CA PRO A 56 -12.59 3.72 -7.55
C PRO A 56 -12.85 5.23 -7.54
N ALA A 57 -14.06 5.68 -7.17
CA ALA A 57 -14.40 7.10 -7.11
C ALA A 57 -13.67 7.81 -5.95
N LEU A 58 -13.57 7.18 -4.78
CA LEU A 58 -12.77 7.64 -3.65
C LEU A 58 -11.29 7.73 -4.04
N GLY A 59 -10.77 6.69 -4.69
CA GLY A 59 -9.38 6.67 -5.19
C GLY A 59 -9.11 7.85 -6.13
N GLY A 60 -9.97 8.04 -7.13
CA GLY A 60 -9.86 9.16 -8.08
C GLY A 60 -9.96 10.53 -7.39
N TYR A 61 -10.89 10.69 -6.45
CA TYR A 61 -11.06 11.93 -5.69
C TYR A 61 -9.81 12.28 -4.86
N ILE A 62 -9.29 11.33 -4.07
CA ILE A 62 -8.12 11.57 -3.21
C ILE A 62 -6.85 11.81 -4.05
N GLN A 63 -6.68 11.10 -5.16
CA GLN A 63 -5.57 11.33 -6.09
C GLN A 63 -5.62 12.73 -6.71
N ALA A 64 -6.81 13.18 -7.15
CA ALA A 64 -7.00 14.51 -7.70
C ALA A 64 -6.72 15.61 -6.66
N PHE A 65 -7.16 15.39 -5.42
CA PHE A 65 -6.86 16.27 -4.29
C PHE A 65 -5.35 16.35 -4.03
N ILE A 66 -4.65 15.23 -3.84
CA ILE A 66 -3.20 15.20 -3.57
C ILE A 66 -2.41 15.83 -4.71
N LYS A 67 -2.79 15.59 -5.96
CA LYS A 67 -2.18 16.24 -7.12
C LYS A 67 -2.32 17.76 -7.05
N SER A 68 -3.51 18.25 -6.72
CA SER A 68 -3.76 19.69 -6.56
C SER A 68 -3.01 20.27 -5.37
N TYR A 69 -2.94 19.53 -4.26
CA TYR A 69 -2.29 19.95 -3.02
C TYR A 69 -0.77 20.07 -3.15
N LEU A 70 -0.13 19.12 -3.83
CA LEU A 70 1.34 19.05 -3.96
C LEU A 70 1.91 19.65 -5.24
N THR A 71 1.07 20.01 -6.23
CA THR A 71 1.56 20.67 -7.45
C THR A 71 1.58 22.18 -7.22
N GLN A 72 2.79 22.73 -7.06
CA GLN A 72 3.00 24.11 -6.62
C GLN A 72 4.05 24.78 -7.52
N SER A 73 3.86 26.05 -7.88
CA SER A 73 4.74 26.76 -8.84
C SER A 73 6.03 27.31 -8.22
N GLY A 74 6.07 27.53 -6.90
CA GLY A 74 7.20 28.22 -6.25
C GLY A 74 7.11 29.75 -6.28
N ASN A 75 6.02 30.33 -6.80
CA ASN A 75 5.74 31.78 -6.80
C ASN A 75 4.57 32.13 -5.84
N SER A 76 4.73 33.18 -5.04
CA SER A 76 3.70 33.72 -4.14
C SER A 76 2.48 34.28 -4.87
N GLU A 77 2.61 34.78 -6.10
CA GLU A 77 1.47 35.31 -6.88
C GLU A 77 0.47 34.21 -7.29
N ASP A 78 0.93 32.97 -7.40
CA ASP A 78 0.08 31.82 -7.73
C ASP A 78 -0.50 31.13 -6.48
N PHE A 79 -0.08 31.55 -5.29
CA PHE A 79 -0.49 30.93 -4.03
C PHE A 79 -2.00 31.03 -3.80
N SER A 80 -2.60 32.20 -4.01
CA SER A 80 -4.07 32.36 -3.88
C SER A 80 -4.84 31.55 -4.93
N LYS A 81 -4.29 31.37 -6.14
CA LYS A 81 -4.90 30.51 -7.16
C LYS A 81 -4.88 29.05 -6.72
N TRP A 82 -3.77 28.61 -6.13
CA TRP A 82 -3.64 27.27 -5.56
C TRP A 82 -4.58 27.06 -4.37
N GLN A 83 -4.68 28.00 -3.42
CA GLN A 83 -5.66 27.90 -2.33
C GLN A 83 -7.10 27.79 -2.86
N ASN A 84 -7.44 28.59 -3.87
CA ASN A 84 -8.76 28.57 -4.49
C ASN A 84 -9.04 27.25 -5.24
N SER A 85 -8.04 26.63 -5.88
CA SER A 85 -8.23 25.33 -6.54
C SER A 85 -8.53 24.20 -5.55
N LEU A 86 -8.12 24.35 -4.28
CA LEU A 86 -8.37 23.38 -3.22
C LEU A 86 -9.76 23.49 -2.58
N LYS A 87 -10.46 24.62 -2.74
CA LYS A 87 -11.80 24.84 -2.15
C LYS A 87 -12.80 23.75 -2.50
N GLY A 88 -12.75 23.24 -3.73
CA GLY A 88 -13.67 22.18 -4.19
C GLY A 88 -13.44 20.81 -3.55
N TYR A 89 -12.33 20.63 -2.84
CA TYR A 89 -12.03 19.39 -2.13
C TYR A 89 -12.38 19.47 -0.64
N PHE A 90 -12.06 20.57 0.02
CA PHE A 90 -12.29 20.70 1.46
C PHE A 90 -13.77 20.84 1.83
N ALA A 91 -14.09 20.59 3.10
CA ALA A 91 -15.41 20.83 3.66
C ALA A 91 -15.80 22.31 3.52
N ASN A 92 -17.10 22.60 3.42
CA ASN A 92 -17.60 23.94 3.11
C ASN A 92 -17.19 25.00 4.13
N ASP A 93 -16.98 24.60 5.38
CA ASP A 93 -16.56 25.43 6.50
C ASP A 93 -15.03 25.51 6.67
N PHE A 94 -14.26 24.81 5.83
CA PHE A 94 -12.81 24.87 5.84
C PHE A 94 -12.30 26.16 5.21
N ASP A 95 -11.57 26.94 6.01
CA ASP A 95 -10.91 28.16 5.55
C ASP A 95 -9.58 27.85 4.88
N VAL A 96 -9.58 27.74 3.55
CA VAL A 96 -8.37 27.51 2.75
C VAL A 96 -7.31 28.60 2.89
N SER A 97 -7.66 29.79 3.41
CA SER A 97 -6.67 30.85 3.67
C SER A 97 -5.68 30.47 4.78
N LYS A 98 -6.07 29.52 5.65
CA LYS A 98 -5.22 28.95 6.71
C LYS A 98 -4.17 27.97 6.19
N LEU A 99 -4.27 27.52 4.94
CA LEU A 99 -3.18 26.78 4.31
C LEU A 99 -1.97 27.72 4.26
N SER A 100 -0.87 27.35 4.91
CA SER A 100 0.24 28.28 5.14
C SER A 100 0.98 28.60 3.83
N ASN A 101 1.29 29.87 3.63
CA ASN A 101 2.38 30.28 2.75
C ASN A 101 3.69 29.95 3.47
N MET A 102 4.25 28.76 3.25
CA MET A 102 5.58 28.49 3.80
C MET A 102 6.57 29.43 3.10
N ASP A 103 7.41 30.15 3.84
CA ASP A 103 8.55 30.96 3.34
C ASP A 103 9.54 30.18 2.45
N ASN A 104 9.26 28.88 2.23
CA ASN A 104 10.05 27.88 1.56
C ASN A 104 9.30 27.26 0.36
N TRP A 105 8.30 27.97 -0.20
CA TRP A 105 7.48 27.51 -1.32
C TRP A 105 8.36 27.17 -2.53
N LYS A 106 8.61 25.87 -2.73
CA LYS A 106 9.42 25.36 -3.84
C LYS A 106 8.50 24.88 -4.95
N THR A 107 8.99 24.92 -6.19
CA THR A 107 8.29 24.26 -7.28
C THR A 107 8.25 22.75 -7.01
N GLN A 108 7.05 22.18 -7.00
CA GLN A 108 6.80 20.77 -6.76
C GLN A 108 5.98 20.19 -7.91
N GLN A 109 6.33 18.97 -8.32
CA GLN A 109 5.57 18.24 -9.34
C GLN A 109 5.33 16.81 -8.85
N LEU A 110 4.05 16.41 -8.82
CA LEU A 110 3.65 15.06 -8.51
C LEU A 110 4.12 14.08 -9.60
N ILE A 111 4.64 12.92 -9.18
CA ILE A 111 5.00 11.79 -10.05
C ILE A 111 3.96 10.67 -9.90
N SER A 112 3.64 10.26 -8.67
CA SER A 112 2.62 9.24 -8.39
C SER A 112 1.90 9.50 -7.07
N ALA A 113 0.67 8.99 -6.96
CA ALA A 113 -0.14 9.03 -5.75
C ALA A 113 -1.03 7.77 -5.69
N ASP A 114 -0.74 6.87 -4.75
CA ASP A 114 -1.40 5.57 -4.65
C ASP A 114 -2.02 5.40 -3.27
N VAL A 115 -3.32 5.08 -3.20
CA VAL A 115 -3.98 4.76 -1.92
C VAL A 115 -3.44 3.42 -1.43
N VAL A 116 -2.79 3.43 -0.26
CA VAL A 116 -2.17 2.22 0.32
C VAL A 116 -2.92 1.69 1.54
N ALA A 117 -3.67 2.53 2.23
CA ALA A 117 -4.51 2.11 3.36
C ALA A 117 -5.73 3.01 3.55
N LEU A 118 -6.81 2.43 4.05
CA LEU A 118 -7.96 3.15 4.59
C LEU A 118 -8.14 2.73 6.05
N TYR A 119 -8.33 3.70 6.94
CA TYR A 119 -8.53 3.43 8.36
C TYR A 119 -9.38 4.53 8.99
N VAL A 120 -9.83 4.29 10.22
CA VAL A 120 -10.52 5.28 11.05
C VAL A 120 -9.63 5.59 12.24
N GLN A 121 -9.49 6.88 12.55
CA GLN A 121 -8.83 7.36 13.76
C GLN A 121 -9.70 8.47 14.34
N ASP A 122 -10.04 8.36 15.64
CA ASP A 122 -10.89 9.35 16.33
C ASP A 122 -12.19 9.67 15.55
N ASP A 123 -12.93 8.62 15.15
CA ASP A 123 -14.15 8.67 14.32
C ASP A 123 -14.01 9.33 12.94
N THR A 124 -12.77 9.62 12.51
CA THR A 124 -12.47 10.24 11.22
C THR A 124 -11.92 9.20 10.25
N LYS A 125 -12.51 9.11 9.05
CA LYS A 125 -12.00 8.25 7.98
C LYS A 125 -10.74 8.88 7.39
N ILE A 126 -9.71 8.07 7.16
CA ILE A 126 -8.44 8.55 6.64
C ILE A 126 -7.96 7.62 5.52
N ALA A 127 -7.56 8.22 4.41
CA ALA A 127 -6.86 7.54 3.32
C ALA A 127 -5.37 7.84 3.41
N GLN A 128 -4.54 6.81 3.59
CA GLN A 128 -3.09 6.93 3.48
C GLN A 128 -2.67 6.73 2.03
N ILE A 129 -1.90 7.69 1.51
CA ILE A 129 -1.46 7.78 0.12
C ILE A 129 0.05 7.72 0.09
N LYS A 130 0.62 6.78 -0.67
CA LYS A 130 2.03 6.81 -1.05
C LYS A 130 2.21 7.82 -2.18
N VAL A 131 2.96 8.87 -1.91
CA VAL A 131 3.18 9.97 -2.85
C VAL A 131 4.64 9.99 -3.25
N THR A 132 4.89 10.02 -4.56
CA THR A 132 6.21 10.33 -5.10
C THR A 132 6.13 11.66 -5.84
N TYR A 133 7.03 12.59 -5.54
CA TYR A 133 7.07 13.92 -6.14
C TYR A 133 8.51 14.41 -6.29
N LYS A 134 8.71 15.41 -7.14
CA LYS A 134 10.00 16.08 -7.29
C LYS A 134 9.91 17.53 -6.83
N VAL A 135 10.94 17.99 -6.14
CA VAL A 135 11.06 19.35 -5.61
C VAL A 135 12.24 20.03 -6.29
N LYS A 136 12.05 21.26 -6.75
CA LYS A 136 13.12 22.08 -7.31
C LYS A 136 13.92 22.71 -6.17
N THR A 137 15.21 22.43 -6.12
CA THR A 137 16.15 22.93 -5.10
C THR A 137 17.25 23.76 -5.75
N LYS A 138 17.78 24.73 -4.99
CA LYS A 138 18.95 25.53 -5.36
C LYS A 138 20.13 25.04 -4.53
N GLU A 139 21.13 24.41 -5.15
CA GLU A 139 22.39 24.10 -4.49
C GLU A 139 23.39 25.25 -4.72
N THR A 140 24.06 25.67 -3.65
CA THR A 140 25.15 26.64 -3.73
C THR A 140 26.45 25.85 -3.88
N VAL A 141 27.10 25.93 -5.04
CA VAL A 141 28.41 25.30 -5.23
C VAL A 141 29.47 26.13 -4.50
N GLU A 142 29.98 25.65 -3.37
CA GLU A 142 31.19 26.21 -2.78
C GLU A 142 32.37 25.94 -3.73
N LYS A 143 33.02 27.00 -4.23
CA LYS A 143 34.26 26.86 -5.02
C LYS A 143 35.32 26.18 -4.13
N PRO A 144 36.10 25.20 -4.63
CA PRO A 144 37.21 24.64 -3.87
C PRO A 144 38.17 25.77 -3.46
N LYS A 145 38.52 25.82 -2.17
CA LYS A 145 39.56 26.73 -1.65
C LYS A 145 40.86 26.38 -2.38
N HIS A 146 41.27 27.23 -3.30
CA HIS A 146 42.59 27.14 -3.91
C HIS A 146 43.61 27.49 -2.81
N ASP A 147 44.39 26.50 -2.38
CA ASP A 147 45.54 26.72 -1.50
C ASP A 147 46.45 27.75 -2.15
N LYS A 148 46.59 28.90 -1.49
CA LYS A 148 47.59 29.91 -1.82
C LYS A 148 48.84 29.61 -1.02
N ASN A 149 49.64 28.69 -1.50
CA ASN A 149 51.06 28.63 -1.16
C ASN A 149 51.85 28.25 -2.40
N ASP A 150 52.11 29.23 -3.26
CA ASP A 150 53.42 29.32 -3.90
C ASP A 150 53.70 30.72 -4.48
N LYS A 151 54.76 31.31 -3.91
CA LYS A 151 55.75 32.26 -4.47
C LYS A 151 55.35 33.70 -4.85
N LYS A 152 55.97 34.62 -4.08
CA LYS A 152 56.26 36.03 -4.41
C LYS A 152 56.98 36.16 -5.76
N ASN A 153 56.52 37.05 -6.66
CA ASN A 153 57.16 38.36 -6.91
C ASN A 153 56.44 39.18 -8.02
N GLN A 154 56.20 40.48 -7.72
CA GLN A 154 56.08 41.68 -8.58
C GLN A 154 55.26 41.59 -9.90
N LYS A 155 54.23 42.40 -10.18
CA LYS A 155 54.20 43.89 -10.25
C LYS A 155 52.73 44.35 -10.42
N ASN A 156 52.45 45.56 -9.93
CA ASN A 156 51.28 46.44 -10.15
C ASN A 156 50.18 45.98 -11.13
N GLN A 157 48.93 45.90 -10.64
CA GLN A 157 47.79 46.69 -11.16
C GLN A 157 46.59 46.60 -10.22
N LYS A 158 46.00 47.76 -9.95
CA LYS A 158 44.71 47.93 -9.26
C LYS A 158 43.61 47.37 -10.15
N ASP A 159 42.97 46.31 -9.71
CA ASP A 159 41.60 46.00 -10.10
C ASP A 159 40.84 45.52 -8.87
N GLN A 160 39.90 46.34 -8.41
CA GLN A 160 38.90 45.91 -7.43
C GLN A 160 38.01 44.87 -8.11
N LYS A 161 38.36 43.60 -7.94
CA LYS A 161 37.55 42.48 -8.40
C LYS A 161 36.22 42.47 -7.64
N LYS A 162 35.15 42.92 -8.31
CA LYS A 162 33.75 42.80 -7.87
C LYS A 162 33.51 41.36 -7.40
N PRO A 163 32.91 41.10 -6.22
CA PRO A 163 32.63 39.74 -5.80
C PRO A 163 31.71 39.08 -6.83
N GLU A 164 32.21 38.05 -7.51
CA GLU A 164 31.39 37.19 -8.36
C GLU A 164 30.31 36.55 -7.49
N LYS A 165 29.04 36.82 -7.79
CA LYS A 165 27.91 36.13 -7.15
C LYS A 165 28.08 34.62 -7.35
N PRO A 166 27.85 33.78 -6.32
CA PRO A 166 27.93 32.33 -6.45
C PRO A 166 26.98 31.86 -7.56
N LYS A 167 27.46 30.95 -8.43
CA LYS A 167 26.63 30.29 -9.44
C LYS A 167 25.71 29.31 -8.72
N VAL A 168 24.42 29.61 -8.72
CA VAL A 168 23.37 28.74 -8.18
C VAL A 168 22.92 27.79 -9.29
N HIS A 169 23.04 26.48 -9.08
CA HIS A 169 22.46 25.49 -9.99
C HIS A 169 21.13 24.99 -9.42
N GLU A 170 20.10 24.95 -10.26
CA GLU A 170 18.79 24.41 -9.91
C GLU A 170 18.76 22.92 -10.25
N THR A 171 18.42 22.08 -9.27
CA THR A 171 18.32 20.63 -9.41
C THR A 171 16.94 20.14 -8.95
N TRP A 172 16.51 18.99 -9.48
CA TRP A 172 15.29 18.32 -9.02
C TRP A 172 15.66 17.18 -8.08
N VAL A 173 15.03 17.13 -6.91
CA VAL A 173 15.19 16.04 -5.94
C VAL A 173 13.87 15.27 -5.85
N THR A 174 13.92 13.96 -6.06
CA THR A 174 12.76 13.07 -5.90
C THR A 174 12.59 12.68 -4.43
N LYS A 175 11.35 12.71 -3.95
CA LYS A 175 10.94 12.31 -2.60
C LYS A 175 9.76 11.35 -2.67
N THR A 176 9.72 10.39 -1.75
CA THR A 176 8.59 9.49 -1.53
C THR A 176 8.19 9.56 -0.07
N GLU A 177 6.92 9.85 0.20
CA GLU A 177 6.35 10.06 1.54
C GLU A 177 4.93 9.51 1.59
N PHE A 178 4.41 9.27 2.80
CA PHE A 178 3.03 8.82 3.00
C PHE A 178 2.18 9.95 3.60
N TYR A 179 1.19 10.41 2.84
CA TYR A 179 0.25 11.44 3.25
C TYR A 179 -1.05 10.80 3.71
N ASN A 180 -1.55 11.23 4.86
CA ASN A 180 -2.83 10.82 5.41
C ASN A 180 -3.83 11.93 5.13
N VAL A 181 -4.92 11.60 4.41
CA VAL A 181 -5.98 12.54 4.02
C VAL A 181 -7.25 12.22 4.81
N PRO A 182 -7.59 13.04 5.82
CA PRO A 182 -8.86 12.91 6.55
C PRO A 182 -10.04 13.30 5.66
N TYR A 183 -11.04 12.43 5.55
CA TYR A 183 -12.18 12.64 4.66
C TYR A 183 -13.51 12.21 5.27
N GLN A 184 -14.59 12.73 4.71
CA GLN A 184 -15.95 12.23 4.89
C GLN A 184 -16.51 11.77 3.55
N ALA A 185 -17.42 10.80 3.60
CA ALA A 185 -18.03 10.20 2.41
C ALA A 185 -19.52 9.94 2.63
N GLN A 186 -20.34 10.42 1.70
CA GLN A 186 -21.79 10.19 1.68
C GLN A 186 -22.27 10.13 0.23
N ASP A 187 -23.07 9.12 -0.13
CA ASP A 187 -23.67 8.97 -1.47
C ASP A 187 -22.68 9.16 -2.64
N ASN A 188 -21.49 8.55 -2.51
CA ASN A 188 -20.38 8.64 -3.47
C ASN A 188 -19.85 10.07 -3.70
N LYS A 189 -20.10 10.98 -2.77
CA LYS A 189 -19.47 12.29 -2.66
C LYS A 189 -18.47 12.28 -1.52
N PHE A 190 -17.37 13.02 -1.70
CA PHE A 190 -16.23 13.02 -0.79
C PHE A 190 -15.81 14.45 -0.47
N THR A 191 -15.35 14.66 0.76
CA THR A 191 -14.80 15.95 1.19
C THR A 191 -13.63 15.74 2.13
N VAL A 192 -12.58 16.55 1.99
CA VAL A 192 -11.45 16.59 2.92
C VAL A 192 -11.82 17.42 4.13
N VAL A 193 -11.76 16.84 5.33
CA VAL A 193 -12.23 17.50 6.56
C VAL A 193 -11.11 18.10 7.42
N ALA A 194 -9.86 17.79 7.11
CA ALA A 194 -8.69 18.38 7.76
C ALA A 194 -7.47 18.35 6.84
N MET A 195 -6.45 19.15 7.18
CA MET A 195 -5.20 19.17 6.42
C MET A 195 -4.53 17.79 6.39
N PRO A 196 -3.91 17.40 5.27
CA PRO A 196 -3.13 16.17 5.21
C PRO A 196 -1.95 16.21 6.17
N PHE A 197 -1.58 15.05 6.72
CA PHE A 197 -0.42 14.91 7.58
C PHE A 197 0.45 13.73 7.16
N VAL A 198 1.76 13.84 7.35
CA VAL A 198 2.72 12.79 6.98
C VAL A 198 2.88 11.79 8.13
N SER A 199 2.99 10.50 7.81
CA SER A 199 3.36 9.45 8.77
C SER A 199 4.22 8.37 8.08
N PRO A 200 4.78 7.41 8.81
CA PRO A 200 5.23 6.16 8.21
C PRO A 200 4.07 5.39 7.54
N GLU A 201 4.42 4.44 6.67
CA GLU A 201 3.49 3.49 6.08
C GLU A 201 2.81 2.66 7.18
N ARG A 202 1.49 2.47 7.06
CA ARG A 202 0.78 1.50 7.89
C ARG A 202 0.97 0.10 7.34
N SER A 203 1.26 -0.85 8.24
CA SER A 203 1.27 -2.25 7.86
C SER A 203 -0.15 -2.72 7.52
N SER A 204 -0.30 -3.28 6.32
CA SER A 204 -1.53 -3.95 5.86
C SER A 204 -1.47 -5.47 6.06
N THR A 205 -0.39 -5.99 6.63
CA THR A 205 -0.19 -7.43 6.85
C THR A 205 -0.66 -7.83 8.24
N GLY A 206 -1.50 -8.87 8.33
CA GLY A 206 -1.98 -9.42 9.59
C GLY A 206 -2.65 -10.78 9.44
N HIS A 207 -2.82 -11.49 10.56
CA HIS A 207 -3.49 -12.79 10.63
C HIS A 207 -4.93 -12.63 11.11
N ILE A 208 -5.82 -12.15 10.23
CA ILE A 208 -7.22 -11.82 10.58
C ILE A 208 -8.20 -12.98 10.41
N SER A 209 -7.76 -14.10 9.84
CA SER A 209 -8.60 -15.28 9.64
C SER A 209 -7.79 -16.57 9.76
N LYS A 210 -8.51 -17.68 9.97
CA LYS A 210 -7.93 -19.01 9.79
C LYS A 210 -7.68 -19.26 8.31
N SER A 211 -6.70 -20.12 8.03
CA SER A 211 -6.47 -20.61 6.68
C SER A 211 -7.71 -21.32 6.14
N LEU A 212 -8.01 -21.15 4.86
CA LEU A 212 -9.03 -21.92 4.17
C LEU A 212 -8.52 -23.37 4.03
N ILE A 213 -9.01 -24.27 4.88
CA ILE A 213 -8.66 -25.68 4.80
C ILE A 213 -9.58 -26.36 3.79
N ARG A 214 -9.17 -26.43 2.52
CA ARG A 214 -9.90 -27.17 1.47
C ARG A 214 -9.82 -28.70 1.63
N ASN A 215 -8.74 -29.21 2.24
CA ASN A 215 -8.47 -30.65 2.42
C ASN A 215 -8.89 -31.18 3.79
N ALA A 216 -9.89 -30.57 4.43
CA ALA A 216 -10.35 -31.04 5.74
C ALA A 216 -10.87 -32.48 5.59
N LYS A 217 -10.50 -33.37 6.52
CA LYS A 217 -10.89 -34.79 6.53
C LYS A 217 -12.42 -34.92 6.61
N GLN A 218 -13.10 -34.86 5.49
CA GLN A 218 -14.51 -35.22 5.35
C GLN A 218 -14.57 -36.71 5.08
N GLN A 219 -15.50 -37.39 5.75
CA GLN A 219 -15.63 -38.83 5.56
C GLN A 219 -16.15 -39.13 4.16
N THR A 220 -15.51 -40.06 3.47
CA THR A 220 -15.98 -40.59 2.18
C THR A 220 -16.65 -41.95 2.42
N ASN A 221 -17.71 -42.22 1.68
CA ASN A 221 -18.34 -43.55 1.64
C ASN A 221 -17.80 -44.41 0.48
N MET A 222 -16.74 -43.94 -0.18
CA MET A 222 -16.11 -44.66 -1.30
C MET A 222 -15.08 -45.67 -0.80
N ASP A 223 -14.98 -46.80 -1.50
CA ASP A 223 -13.91 -47.78 -1.29
C ASP A 223 -12.57 -47.32 -1.90
N ASN A 224 -11.50 -48.05 -1.60
CA ASN A 224 -10.14 -47.72 -2.08
C ASN A 224 -10.05 -47.70 -3.62
N SER A 225 -10.74 -48.59 -4.33
CA SER A 225 -10.70 -48.66 -5.80
C SER A 225 -11.39 -47.45 -6.44
N GLN A 226 -12.49 -46.99 -5.83
CA GLN A 226 -13.21 -45.79 -6.23
C GLN A 226 -12.37 -44.54 -5.97
N VAL A 227 -11.72 -44.46 -4.81
CA VAL A 227 -10.77 -43.38 -4.47
C VAL A 227 -9.61 -43.34 -5.48
N ASP A 228 -9.00 -44.48 -5.79
CA ASP A 228 -7.93 -44.58 -6.79
C ASP A 228 -8.38 -44.13 -8.18
N SER A 229 -9.63 -44.41 -8.54
CA SER A 229 -10.22 -44.00 -9.82
C SER A 229 -10.38 -42.48 -9.89
N VAL A 230 -10.84 -41.85 -8.80
CA VAL A 230 -10.93 -40.39 -8.67
C VAL A 230 -9.55 -39.74 -8.75
N MET A 231 -8.55 -40.31 -8.06
CA MET A 231 -7.16 -39.84 -8.10
C MET A 231 -6.58 -39.93 -9.52
N LYS A 232 -6.71 -41.09 -10.18
CA LYS A 232 -6.23 -41.30 -11.56
C LYS A 232 -6.88 -40.32 -12.54
N PHE A 233 -8.19 -40.11 -12.43
CA PHE A 233 -8.88 -39.12 -13.24
C PHE A 233 -8.33 -37.72 -12.98
N THR A 234 -8.15 -37.35 -11.71
CA THR A 234 -7.67 -36.02 -11.32
C THR A 234 -6.27 -35.74 -11.86
N THR A 235 -5.36 -36.71 -11.79
CA THR A 235 -4.03 -36.59 -12.40
C THR A 235 -4.12 -36.38 -13.91
N LYS A 236 -4.99 -37.11 -14.61
CA LYS A 236 -5.18 -36.93 -16.06
C LYS A 236 -5.81 -35.57 -16.38
N PHE A 237 -6.81 -35.16 -15.61
CA PHE A 237 -7.48 -33.88 -15.75
C PHE A 237 -6.50 -32.73 -15.56
N LEU A 238 -5.69 -32.72 -14.49
CA LEU A 238 -4.73 -31.66 -14.21
C LEU A 238 -3.62 -31.61 -15.26
N ASN A 239 -3.16 -32.76 -15.77
CA ASN A 239 -2.24 -32.80 -16.91
C ASN A 239 -2.87 -32.24 -18.20
N LYS A 240 -4.16 -32.52 -18.45
CA LYS A 240 -4.87 -31.93 -19.60
C LYS A 240 -5.06 -30.42 -19.39
N TYR A 241 -5.44 -29.99 -18.19
CA TYR A 241 -5.63 -28.59 -17.80
C TYR A 241 -4.39 -27.74 -18.11
N VAL A 242 -3.18 -28.21 -17.77
CA VAL A 242 -1.96 -27.46 -18.03
C VAL A 242 -1.53 -27.48 -19.50
N SER A 243 -1.84 -28.56 -20.23
CA SER A 243 -1.36 -28.79 -21.60
C SER A 243 -2.30 -28.29 -22.71
N SER A 244 -3.57 -28.08 -22.40
CA SER A 244 -4.64 -28.02 -23.41
C SER A 244 -5.30 -26.65 -23.51
N SER A 245 -6.02 -26.42 -24.60
CA SER A 245 -6.85 -25.23 -24.78
C SER A 245 -8.21 -25.38 -24.11
N GLY A 246 -8.88 -24.25 -23.86
CA GLY A 246 -10.27 -24.27 -23.34
C GLY A 246 -11.21 -25.10 -24.22
N LYS A 247 -11.06 -25.04 -25.55
CA LYS A 247 -11.86 -25.85 -26.49
C LYS A 247 -11.71 -27.35 -26.22
N GLU A 248 -10.49 -27.83 -26.00
CA GLU A 248 -10.25 -29.23 -25.66
C GLU A 248 -10.74 -29.60 -24.26
N MET A 249 -10.67 -28.65 -23.32
CA MET A 249 -11.17 -28.85 -21.96
C MET A 249 -12.70 -28.93 -21.88
N SER A 250 -13.42 -28.37 -22.86
CA SER A 250 -14.90 -28.42 -22.92
C SER A 250 -15.48 -29.84 -22.94
N PHE A 251 -14.70 -30.83 -23.34
CA PHE A 251 -15.11 -32.24 -23.32
C PHE A 251 -15.10 -32.86 -21.91
N ILE A 252 -14.40 -32.25 -20.95
CA ILE A 252 -14.16 -32.84 -19.62
C ILE A 252 -14.50 -31.91 -18.45
N MET A 253 -14.91 -30.65 -18.70
CA MET A 253 -15.32 -29.72 -17.65
C MET A 253 -16.43 -28.76 -18.08
N ALA A 254 -17.22 -28.32 -17.11
CA ALA A 254 -18.39 -27.44 -17.34
C ALA A 254 -18.01 -26.01 -17.73
N ASP A 255 -16.94 -25.46 -17.16
CA ASP A 255 -16.45 -24.10 -17.40
C ASP A 255 -15.02 -24.18 -18.00
N PRO A 256 -14.89 -24.31 -19.33
CA PRO A 256 -13.65 -24.73 -19.97
C PRO A 256 -12.52 -23.71 -19.85
N VAL A 257 -11.48 -24.08 -19.10
CA VAL A 257 -10.23 -23.34 -18.98
C VAL A 257 -9.05 -24.31 -19.14
N GLY A 258 -8.02 -23.88 -19.87
CA GLY A 258 -6.75 -24.61 -19.99
C GLY A 258 -5.59 -23.63 -20.19
N LEU A 259 -4.40 -24.02 -19.74
CA LEU A 259 -3.20 -23.16 -19.72
C LEU A 259 -2.37 -23.20 -21.02
N ASN A 260 -2.92 -23.82 -22.08
CA ASN A 260 -2.34 -23.83 -23.43
C ASN A 260 -0.87 -24.31 -23.48
N GLY A 261 -0.48 -25.23 -22.60
CA GLY A 261 0.85 -25.84 -22.65
C GLY A 261 1.97 -25.00 -22.03
N ALA A 262 1.67 -23.91 -21.32
CA ALA A 262 2.70 -23.10 -20.65
C ALA A 262 3.33 -23.79 -19.42
N TYR A 263 2.67 -24.81 -18.89
CA TYR A 263 3.04 -25.48 -17.64
C TYR A 263 3.03 -27.01 -17.77
N ARG A 264 3.74 -27.68 -16.86
CA ARG A 264 3.56 -29.10 -16.56
C ARG A 264 3.22 -29.32 -15.08
N VAL A 265 2.53 -30.41 -14.79
CA VAL A 265 2.30 -30.84 -13.40
C VAL A 265 3.59 -31.46 -12.88
N LYS A 266 4.16 -30.87 -11.82
CA LYS A 266 5.35 -31.39 -11.13
C LYS A 266 4.97 -32.44 -10.08
N SER A 267 4.00 -32.12 -9.24
CA SER A 267 3.45 -33.04 -8.23
C SER A 267 2.02 -32.66 -7.85
N ILE A 268 1.32 -33.63 -7.26
CA ILE A 268 0.00 -33.46 -6.65
C ILE A 268 0.12 -34.04 -5.24
N GLU A 269 -0.11 -33.21 -4.23
CA GLU A 269 0.17 -33.49 -2.82
C GLU A 269 -1.04 -33.16 -1.94
N ASP A 270 -1.03 -33.64 -0.70
CA ASP A 270 -2.06 -33.37 0.33
C ASP A 270 -3.50 -33.64 -0.13
N THR A 271 -3.69 -34.65 -0.99
CA THR A 271 -4.99 -34.92 -1.59
C THR A 271 -5.97 -35.53 -0.61
N HIS A 272 -7.21 -35.08 -0.67
CA HIS A 272 -8.31 -35.64 0.09
C HIS A 272 -9.52 -35.89 -0.82
N VAL A 273 -10.00 -37.13 -0.83
CA VAL A 273 -11.19 -37.53 -1.59
C VAL A 273 -12.39 -37.62 -0.64
N SER A 274 -13.49 -36.97 -1.01
CA SER A 274 -14.74 -36.90 -0.25
C SER A 274 -15.97 -37.05 -1.16
N GLY A 275 -17.17 -36.96 -0.58
CA GLY A 275 -18.42 -37.07 -1.31
C GLY A 275 -18.88 -38.52 -1.52
N SER A 276 -19.56 -38.76 -2.64
CA SER A 276 -20.18 -40.06 -2.94
C SER A 276 -19.70 -40.61 -4.29
N VAL A 277 -19.93 -41.89 -4.56
CA VAL A 277 -19.57 -42.55 -5.82
C VAL A 277 -20.07 -41.81 -7.06
N SER A 278 -21.29 -41.24 -7.01
CA SER A 278 -21.90 -40.53 -8.15
C SER A 278 -21.42 -39.08 -8.29
N LYS A 279 -21.02 -38.46 -7.18
CA LYS A 279 -20.57 -37.07 -7.09
C LYS A 279 -19.32 -36.97 -6.20
N PRO A 280 -18.18 -37.50 -6.66
CA PRO A 280 -16.96 -37.41 -5.88
C PRO A 280 -16.47 -35.97 -5.81
N ARG A 281 -15.76 -35.67 -4.74
CA ARG A 281 -14.99 -34.45 -4.58
C ARG A 281 -13.55 -34.81 -4.28
N ILE A 282 -12.64 -33.99 -4.78
CA ILE A 282 -11.23 -34.12 -4.46
C ILE A 282 -10.61 -32.75 -4.36
N SER A 283 -9.84 -32.55 -3.32
CA SER A 283 -9.06 -31.34 -3.08
C SER A 283 -7.61 -31.72 -2.82
N GLY A 284 -6.69 -30.79 -3.03
CA GLY A 284 -5.26 -31.03 -2.80
C GLY A 284 -4.43 -29.80 -3.10
N THR A 285 -3.12 -30.01 -3.16
CA THR A 285 -2.14 -29.02 -3.63
C THR A 285 -1.54 -29.51 -4.94
N ILE A 286 -1.53 -28.67 -5.97
CA ILE A 286 -0.84 -28.92 -7.23
C ILE A 286 0.41 -28.04 -7.31
N MET A 287 1.54 -28.65 -7.67
CA MET A 287 2.75 -27.92 -8.01
C MET A 287 2.87 -27.85 -9.53
N LEU A 288 2.91 -26.64 -10.07
CA LEU A 288 3.03 -26.37 -11.50
C LEU A 288 4.42 -25.84 -11.80
N GLU A 289 5.04 -26.35 -12.85
CA GLU A 289 6.32 -25.86 -13.34
C GLU A 289 6.14 -25.19 -14.71
N GLN A 290 6.56 -23.93 -14.80
CA GLN A 290 6.52 -23.18 -16.04
C GLN A 290 7.63 -23.65 -16.99
N LEU A 291 7.28 -24.08 -18.21
CA LEU A 291 8.21 -24.80 -19.08
C LEU A 291 9.40 -23.96 -19.57
N ASN A 292 9.24 -22.65 -19.71
CA ASN A 292 10.27 -21.75 -20.24
C ASN A 292 11.28 -21.26 -19.20
N THR A 293 10.90 -21.24 -17.91
CA THR A 293 11.74 -20.69 -16.82
C THR A 293 12.12 -21.72 -15.77
N GLY A 294 11.39 -22.84 -15.68
CA GLY A 294 11.51 -23.80 -14.58
C GLY A 294 10.97 -23.29 -13.25
N VAL A 295 10.32 -22.12 -13.23
CA VAL A 295 9.68 -21.57 -12.01
C VAL A 295 8.56 -22.51 -11.58
N VAL A 296 8.60 -22.89 -10.30
CA VAL A 296 7.58 -23.74 -9.68
C VAL A 296 6.72 -22.89 -8.76
N HIS A 297 5.41 -22.94 -8.93
CA HIS A 297 4.45 -22.36 -7.99
C HIS A 297 3.43 -23.42 -7.54
N SER A 298 2.87 -23.22 -6.36
CA SER A 298 1.88 -24.11 -5.77
C SER A 298 0.51 -23.45 -5.72
N GLU A 299 -0.52 -24.24 -5.97
CA GLU A 299 -1.92 -23.84 -5.89
C GLU A 299 -2.70 -24.89 -5.10
N GLN A 300 -3.66 -24.46 -4.28
CA GLN A 300 -4.66 -25.39 -3.78
C GLN A 300 -5.72 -25.60 -4.86
N PHE A 301 -6.35 -26.78 -4.87
CA PHE A 301 -7.49 -27.05 -5.76
C PHE A 301 -8.64 -27.73 -5.05
N ASP A 302 -9.86 -27.55 -5.59
CA ASP A 302 -11.07 -28.31 -5.28
C ASP A 302 -11.81 -28.65 -6.59
N LEU A 303 -12.02 -29.94 -6.82
CA LEU A 303 -12.81 -30.48 -7.93
C LEU A 303 -14.10 -31.10 -7.42
N ALA A 304 -15.22 -30.68 -8.01
CA ALA A 304 -16.48 -31.39 -7.91
C ALA A 304 -16.71 -32.20 -9.19
N LEU A 305 -16.78 -33.53 -9.05
CA LEU A 305 -16.87 -34.46 -10.16
C LEU A 305 -18.30 -35.01 -10.30
N LYS A 306 -18.66 -35.39 -11.53
CA LYS A 306 -19.84 -36.21 -11.83
C LYS A 306 -19.37 -37.49 -12.51
N LYS A 307 -19.79 -38.64 -11.97
CA LYS A 307 -19.48 -39.93 -12.60
C LYS A 307 -20.19 -40.05 -13.95
N GLN A 308 -19.45 -40.49 -14.95
CA GLN A 308 -19.92 -40.95 -16.25
C GLN A 308 -19.53 -42.42 -16.41
N ASP A 309 -20.06 -43.12 -17.41
CA ASP A 309 -19.95 -44.58 -17.56
C ASP A 309 -18.56 -45.12 -17.19
N ASN A 310 -17.50 -44.59 -17.83
CA ASN A 310 -16.12 -45.03 -17.64
C ASN A 310 -15.15 -43.91 -17.18
N THR A 311 -15.66 -42.74 -16.81
CA THR A 311 -14.83 -41.57 -16.47
C THR A 311 -15.56 -40.61 -15.53
N TYR A 312 -14.98 -39.45 -15.30
CA TYR A 312 -15.63 -38.34 -14.62
C TYR A 312 -15.68 -37.11 -15.52
N PHE A 313 -16.61 -36.23 -15.20
CA PHE A 313 -16.71 -34.89 -15.76
C PHE A 313 -16.57 -33.86 -14.62
N VAL A 314 -15.75 -32.83 -14.83
CA VAL A 314 -15.52 -31.78 -13.84
C VAL A 314 -16.66 -30.79 -13.88
N SER A 315 -17.54 -30.85 -12.87
CA SER A 315 -18.67 -29.93 -12.74
C SER A 315 -18.29 -28.59 -12.12
N LYS A 316 -17.22 -28.55 -11.33
CA LYS A 316 -16.65 -27.32 -10.76
C LYS A 316 -15.17 -27.52 -10.49
N PHE A 317 -14.38 -26.49 -10.76
CA PHE A 317 -12.96 -26.41 -10.44
C PHE A 317 -12.69 -25.05 -9.78
N ASN A 318 -12.09 -25.06 -8.58
CA ASN A 318 -11.68 -23.84 -7.88
C ASN A 318 -10.22 -23.96 -7.48
N HIS A 319 -9.53 -22.82 -7.49
CA HIS A 319 -8.22 -22.62 -6.87
C HIS A 319 -8.41 -21.85 -5.55
#